data_AF-A0AA88ZND1-F1
#
_entry.id   AF-A0AA88ZND1-F1
#
_cell.length_a   1.000
_cell.length_b   1.000
_cell.length_c   1.000
_cell.angle_alpha   90.00
_cell.angle_beta   90.00
_cell.angle_gamma   90.00
#
_symmetry.space_group_name_H-M   'P 1'
#
loop_
_entity.id
_entity.type
_entity.pdbx_description
1 polymer ?
#
loop_
_entity_poly.entity_id
_entity_poly.type
_entity_poly.pdbx_seq_one_letter_code
_entity_poly.pdbx_strand_id
1 'polypeptide(L)'
;MLEMLKKSGISQIIYTGTSQSRKPDILLNLYKEEKFKGSFIAEIKCRKKKYIYNKNQDNDVMSQIQDYNKFEYYNSMGNEPPVSDAIKKIVVIYPKQEGKCKFKDDLYGFSFIQVSPTDLEEKPYGYNELKEEICEFLGDEIVNN
;
A
#
# COMPACT_ATOMS: atom_id res chain seq x y z
N MET A 1 -17.07 -16.77 -1.89
CA MET A 1 -15.67 -16.35 -2.06
C MET A 1 -14.73 -17.18 -1.18
N LEU A 2 -14.83 -17.14 0.15
CA LEU A 2 -13.96 -17.93 1.06
C LEU A 2 -13.95 -19.45 0.77
N GLU A 3 -15.09 -20.07 0.48
CA GLU A 3 -15.13 -21.49 0.08
C GLU A 3 -14.44 -21.79 -1.25
N MET A 4 -14.43 -20.83 -2.19
CA MET A 4 -13.71 -20.98 -3.46
C MET A 4 -12.20 -20.87 -3.25
N LEU A 5 -11.77 -20.01 -2.32
CA LEU A 5 -10.35 -19.84 -1.94
C LEU A 5 -9.81 -21.07 -1.20
N LYS A 6 -10.63 -21.68 -0.33
CA LYS A 6 -10.31 -22.98 0.30
C LYS A 6 -10.03 -24.06 -0.75
N LYS A 7 -10.82 -24.10 -1.83
CA LYS A 7 -10.64 -25.07 -2.92
C LYS A 7 -9.41 -24.78 -3.79
N SER A 8 -8.97 -23.52 -3.87
CA SER A 8 -7.81 -23.17 -4.71
C SER A 8 -6.47 -23.50 -4.05
N GLY A 9 -6.41 -23.61 -2.72
CA GLY A 9 -5.16 -23.88 -2.00
C GLY A 9 -4.11 -22.77 -2.16
N ILE A 10 -4.55 -21.54 -2.46
CA ILE A 10 -3.69 -20.38 -2.71
C ILE A 10 -3.95 -19.32 -1.65
N SER A 11 -2.91 -18.97 -0.91
CA SER A 11 -2.95 -17.87 0.06
C SER A 11 -2.81 -16.55 -0.68
N GLN A 12 -3.66 -15.57 -0.34
CA GLN A 12 -3.70 -14.29 -1.06
C GLN A 12 -4.38 -13.18 -0.27
N ILE A 13 -4.11 -11.95 -0.71
CA ILE A 13 -4.84 -10.76 -0.28
C ILE A 13 -6.17 -10.70 -1.03
N ILE A 14 -7.26 -10.53 -0.27
CA ILE A 14 -8.62 -10.49 -0.75
C ILE A 14 -9.30 -9.20 -0.31
N TYR A 15 -10.10 -8.61 -1.18
CA TYR A 15 -10.92 -7.45 -0.84
C TYR A 15 -12.26 -7.92 -0.29
N THR A 16 -12.68 -7.46 0.88
CA THR A 16 -13.94 -7.88 1.52
C THR A 16 -15.06 -6.84 1.43
N GLY A 17 -14.78 -5.67 0.84
CA GLY A 17 -15.78 -4.63 0.63
C GLY A 17 -16.78 -4.92 -0.50
N THR A 18 -17.85 -4.13 -0.53
CA THR A 18 -18.94 -4.23 -1.52
C THR A 18 -18.76 -3.33 -2.74
N SER A 19 -17.74 -2.46 -2.76
CA SER A 19 -17.46 -1.59 -3.91
C SER A 19 -16.80 -2.40 -5.04
N GLN A 20 -16.95 -1.95 -6.29
CA GLN A 20 -16.16 -2.47 -7.41
C GLN A 20 -14.69 -2.19 -7.12
N SER A 21 -13.98 -3.19 -6.61
CA SER A 21 -12.60 -3.09 -6.15
C SER A 21 -11.72 -2.49 -7.25
N ARG A 22 -11.07 -1.36 -6.97
CA ARG A 22 -9.87 -1.00 -7.70
C ARG A 22 -8.70 -1.72 -7.04
N LYS A 23 -8.16 -2.70 -7.75
CA LYS A 23 -6.93 -3.37 -7.34
C LYS A 23 -5.82 -2.31 -7.18
N PRO A 24 -5.00 -2.36 -6.13
CA PRO A 24 -3.85 -1.48 -6.02
C PRO A 24 -2.93 -1.63 -7.22
N ASP A 25 -2.28 -0.53 -7.60
CA ASP A 25 -1.34 -0.53 -8.72
C ASP A 25 -0.16 -1.48 -8.43
N ILE A 26 0.37 -1.45 -7.20
CA ILE A 26 1.41 -2.37 -6.72
C ILE A 26 1.04 -2.86 -5.31
N LEU A 27 1.13 -4.18 -5.10
CA LEU A 27 0.96 -4.85 -3.81
C LEU A 27 2.18 -5.75 -3.55
N LEU A 28 2.83 -5.56 -2.42
CA LEU A 28 3.94 -6.37 -1.95
C LEU A 28 3.52 -7.09 -0.68
N ASN A 29 3.71 -8.41 -0.64
CA ASN A 29 3.44 -9.22 0.56
C ASN A 29 4.76 -9.64 1.19
N LEU A 30 4.91 -9.39 2.49
CA LEU A 30 6.08 -9.80 3.25
C LEU A 30 5.79 -11.12 3.96
N TYR A 31 6.70 -12.07 3.78
CA TYR A 31 6.71 -13.34 4.49
C TYR A 31 8.04 -13.53 5.20
N LYS A 32 7.99 -14.06 6.42
CA LYS A 32 9.17 -14.51 7.18
C LYS A 32 8.89 -15.92 7.67
N GLU A 33 9.76 -16.86 7.32
CA GLU A 33 9.58 -18.29 7.66
C GLU A 33 8.20 -18.80 7.24
N GLU A 34 7.81 -18.49 5.99
CA GLU A 34 6.49 -18.83 5.40
C GLU A 34 5.27 -18.19 6.07
N LYS A 35 5.46 -17.41 7.14
CA LYS A 35 4.39 -16.67 7.82
C LYS A 35 4.22 -15.29 7.20
N PHE A 36 2.99 -14.96 6.85
CA PHE A 36 2.62 -13.61 6.42
C PHE A 36 2.86 -12.60 7.54
N LYS A 37 3.52 -11.48 7.21
CA LYS A 37 3.82 -10.39 8.14
C LYS A 37 3.03 -9.13 7.85
N GLY A 38 2.65 -8.94 6.60
CA GLY A 38 1.89 -7.77 6.19
C GLY A 38 2.08 -7.48 4.72
N SER A 39 1.33 -6.51 4.25
CA SER A 39 1.38 -6.03 2.89
C SER A 39 1.70 -4.54 2.85
N PHE A 40 2.42 -4.16 1.81
CA PHE A 40 2.70 -2.80 1.41
C PHE A 40 1.99 -2.51 0.09
N ILE A 41 1.33 -1.36 0.01
CA ILE A 41 0.70 -0.88 -1.22
C ILE A 41 1.45 0.36 -1.72
N ALA A 42 1.77 0.35 -3.00
CA ALA A 42 2.13 1.56 -3.73
C ALA A 42 1.02 1.88 -4.75
N GLU A 43 0.38 3.03 -4.56
CA GLU A 43 -0.66 3.55 -5.45
C GLU A 43 -0.07 4.67 -6.32
N ILE A 44 -0.17 4.56 -7.64
CA ILE A 44 0.51 5.44 -8.58
C ILE A 44 -0.52 6.35 -9.25
N LYS A 45 -0.28 7.67 -9.19
CA LYS A 45 -1.18 8.67 -9.79
C LYS A 45 -0.40 9.73 -10.54
N CYS A 46 -0.56 9.75 -11.87
CA CYS A 46 -0.05 10.84 -12.71
C CYS A 46 -1.02 12.04 -12.69
N ARG A 47 -1.09 12.75 -11.56
CA ARG A 47 -1.98 13.91 -11.36
C ARG A 47 -1.31 14.99 -10.49
N LYS A 48 -1.81 16.24 -10.56
CA LYS A 48 -1.38 17.31 -9.63
C LYS A 48 -1.80 16.97 -8.20
N LYS A 49 -0.98 17.33 -7.20
CA LYS A 49 -1.22 17.03 -5.77
C LYS A 49 -2.64 17.37 -5.32
N LYS A 50 -3.18 18.53 -5.71
CA LYS A 50 -4.53 18.99 -5.34
C LYS A 50 -5.68 18.06 -5.79
N TYR A 51 -5.44 17.18 -6.75
CA TYR A 51 -6.40 16.18 -7.24
C TYR A 51 -6.15 14.77 -6.68
N ILE A 52 -5.13 14.62 -5.84
CA ILE A 52 -4.76 13.37 -5.16
C ILE A 52 -5.10 13.51 -3.68
N TYR A 53 -4.78 14.67 -3.10
CA TYR A 53 -4.94 14.94 -1.68
C TYR A 53 -5.49 16.34 -1.44
N ASN A 54 -6.55 16.40 -0.62
CA ASN A 54 -7.13 17.64 -0.11
C ASN A 54 -7.59 17.40 1.33
N LYS A 55 -7.05 18.16 2.29
CA LYS A 55 -7.40 18.05 3.72
C LYS A 55 -8.89 18.30 4.01
N ASN A 56 -9.56 19.04 3.13
CA ASN A 56 -10.93 19.51 3.36
C ASN A 56 -11.99 18.70 2.59
N GLN A 57 -11.58 17.83 1.65
CA GLN A 57 -12.51 17.08 0.80
C GLN A 57 -11.90 15.74 0.39
N ASP A 58 -12.65 14.67 0.61
CA ASP A 58 -12.33 13.37 0.02
C ASP A 58 -12.55 13.43 -1.49
N ASN A 59 -11.56 12.95 -2.23
CA ASN A 59 -11.61 12.76 -3.67
C ASN A 59 -11.60 11.26 -4.01
N ASP A 60 -11.73 10.94 -5.30
CA ASP A 60 -11.75 9.55 -5.78
C ASP A 60 -10.50 8.75 -5.37
N VAL A 61 -9.34 9.40 -5.30
CA VAL A 61 -8.08 8.76 -4.87
C VAL A 61 -8.11 8.47 -3.36
N MET A 62 -8.54 9.44 -2.54
CA MET A 62 -8.63 9.26 -1.09
C MET A 62 -9.63 8.16 -0.71
N SER A 63 -10.81 8.13 -1.35
CA SER A 63 -11.78 7.06 -1.13
C SER A 63 -11.21 5.69 -1.53
N GLN A 64 -10.46 5.63 -2.63
CA GLN A 64 -9.82 4.39 -3.09
C GLN A 64 -8.76 3.88 -2.10
N ILE A 65 -7.86 4.74 -1.62
CA ILE A 65 -6.80 4.32 -0.70
C ILE A 65 -7.34 4.01 0.71
N GLN A 66 -8.39 4.69 1.16
CA GLN A 66 -9.09 4.34 2.41
C GLN A 66 -9.75 2.96 2.32
N ASP A 67 -10.29 2.62 1.15
CA ASP A 67 -10.88 1.31 0.90
C ASP A 67 -9.85 0.18 1.01
N TYR A 68 -8.55 0.46 0.88
CA TYR A 68 -7.52 -0.57 1.01
C TYR A 68 -7.42 -1.17 2.41
N ASN A 69 -7.95 -0.50 3.44
CA ASN A 69 -8.06 -1.06 4.79
C ASN A 69 -9.06 -2.25 4.86
N LYS A 70 -9.82 -2.50 3.79
CA LYS A 70 -10.73 -3.65 3.66
C LYS A 70 -10.07 -4.85 2.96
N PHE A 71 -8.77 -4.79 2.72
CA PHE A 71 -8.02 -5.95 2.26
C PHE A 71 -7.64 -6.83 3.45
N GLU A 72 -7.97 -8.11 3.34
CA GLU A 72 -7.62 -9.14 4.32
C GLU A 72 -6.67 -10.14 3.69
N TYR A 73 -5.81 -10.76 4.49
CA TYR A 73 -4.98 -11.87 4.03
C TYR A 73 -5.64 -13.20 4.39
N TYR A 74 -5.87 -14.02 3.37
CA TYR A 74 -6.38 -15.38 3.52
C TYR A 74 -5.23 -16.39 3.41
N ASN A 75 -5.00 -17.16 4.48
CA ASN A 75 -4.08 -18.29 4.47
C ASN A 75 -4.82 -19.57 4.04
N SER A 76 -4.43 -20.13 2.90
CA SER A 76 -5.05 -21.35 2.35
C SER A 76 -4.61 -22.64 3.02
N MET A 77 -3.45 -22.64 3.68
CA MET A 77 -2.87 -23.83 4.32
C MET A 77 -3.34 -24.01 5.76
N GLY A 78 -3.98 -22.98 6.33
CA GLY A 78 -4.44 -22.96 7.72
C GLY A 78 -5.97 -22.91 7.84
N ASN A 79 -6.46 -23.25 9.02
CA ASN A 79 -7.86 -23.03 9.40
C ASN A 79 -8.07 -21.70 10.15
N GLU A 80 -7.06 -20.84 10.13
CA GLU A 80 -7.09 -19.54 10.80
C GLU A 80 -8.03 -18.57 10.08
N PRO A 81 -8.69 -17.66 10.82
CA PRO A 81 -9.44 -16.58 10.21
C PRO A 81 -8.52 -15.68 9.37
N PRO A 82 -9.06 -14.99 8.35
CA PRO A 82 -8.29 -14.00 7.60
C PRO A 82 -7.69 -12.92 8.51
N VAL A 83 -6.49 -12.44 8.17
CA VAL A 83 -5.86 -11.33 8.86
C VAL A 83 -6.49 -10.04 8.34
N SER A 84 -7.29 -9.37 9.17
CA SER A 84 -8.04 -8.17 8.77
C SER A 84 -7.17 -6.92 8.63
N ASP A 85 -6.11 -6.79 9.43
CA ASP A 85 -5.14 -5.71 9.32
C ASP A 85 -3.95 -6.16 8.45
N ALA A 86 -4.23 -6.58 7.22
CA ALA A 86 -3.21 -7.13 6.33
C ALA A 86 -2.33 -6.04 5.70
N ILE A 87 -2.88 -4.85 5.45
CA ILE A 87 -2.14 -3.75 4.83
C ILE A 87 -1.49 -2.90 5.92
N LYS A 88 -0.16 -3.01 6.06
CA LYS A 88 0.59 -2.28 7.08
C LYS A 88 1.02 -0.89 6.63
N LYS A 89 1.12 -0.68 5.31
CA LYS A 89 1.63 0.57 4.76
C LYS A 89 1.08 0.87 3.38
N ILE A 90 0.69 2.12 3.18
CA ILE A 90 0.21 2.65 1.90
C ILE A 90 1.04 3.88 1.54
N VAL A 91 1.65 3.84 0.35
CA VAL A 91 2.40 4.96 -0.22
C VAL A 91 1.75 5.37 -1.53
N VAL A 92 1.39 6.64 -1.64
CA VAL A 92 0.90 7.23 -2.89
C VAL A 92 2.05 7.91 -3.61
N ILE A 93 2.33 7.48 -4.84
CA ILE A 93 3.42 7.94 -5.67
C ILE A 93 2.87 8.82 -6.79
N TYR A 94 3.43 10.02 -6.98
CA TYR A 94 2.95 10.97 -7.99
C TYR A 94 4.09 11.83 -8.58
N PRO A 95 3.89 12.50 -9.73
CA PRO A 95 4.95 13.26 -10.39
C PRO A 95 5.47 14.43 -9.57
N LYS A 96 6.78 14.67 -9.67
CA LYS A 96 7.48 15.86 -9.14
C LYS A 96 6.79 17.16 -9.53
N GLN A 97 6.61 18.01 -8.53
CA GLN A 97 5.92 19.29 -8.49
C GLN A 97 6.65 20.19 -7.47
N GLU A 98 6.21 21.45 -7.35
CA GLU A 98 6.74 22.35 -6.32
C GLU A 98 6.36 21.87 -4.90
N GLY A 99 7.29 22.05 -3.96
CA GLY A 99 7.09 21.72 -2.55
C GLY A 99 7.92 20.53 -2.06
N LYS A 100 7.49 19.94 -0.94
CA LYS A 100 8.20 18.83 -0.29
C LYS A 100 8.06 17.52 -1.07
N CYS A 101 9.17 16.81 -1.25
CA CYS A 101 9.20 15.49 -1.90
C CYS A 101 8.22 14.50 -1.25
N LYS A 102 8.27 14.41 0.07
CA LYS A 102 7.44 13.52 0.90
C LYS A 102 6.60 14.33 1.88
N PHE A 103 5.37 13.89 2.10
CA PHE A 103 4.57 14.29 3.25
C PHE A 103 3.70 13.12 3.72
N LYS A 104 3.36 13.10 5.01
CA LYS A 104 2.40 12.13 5.57
C LYS A 104 1.07 12.83 5.80
N ASP A 105 -0.02 12.11 5.58
CA ASP A 105 -1.33 12.53 6.04
C ASP A 105 -1.48 12.22 7.54
N ASP A 106 -1.91 13.23 8.30
CA ASP A 106 -1.97 13.14 9.76
C ASP A 106 -3.14 12.27 10.25
N LEU A 107 -4.18 12.08 9.43
CA LEU A 107 -5.41 11.39 9.82
C LEU A 107 -5.32 9.88 9.58
N TYR A 108 -4.80 9.47 8.43
CA TYR A 108 -4.75 8.07 8.01
C TYR A 108 -3.33 7.48 8.01
N GLY A 109 -2.30 8.31 8.20
CA GLY A 109 -0.90 7.86 8.21
C GLY A 109 -0.35 7.50 6.82
N PHE A 110 -1.07 7.79 5.74
CA PHE A 110 -0.62 7.52 4.37
C PHE A 110 0.54 8.42 3.98
N SER A 111 1.54 7.85 3.33
CA SER A 111 2.68 8.60 2.82
C SER A 111 2.46 9.00 1.37
N PHE A 112 2.81 10.23 1.02
CA PHE A 112 2.72 10.75 -0.34
C PHE A 112 4.11 11.16 -0.80
N ILE A 113 4.58 10.53 -1.88
CA ILE A 113 5.95 10.72 -2.40
C ILE A 113 5.91 11.18 -3.84
N GLN A 114 6.63 12.26 -4.09
CA GLN A 114 6.88 12.78 -5.41
C GLN A 114 8.03 12.04 -6.07
N VAL A 115 7.86 11.63 -7.33
CA VAL A 115 8.91 10.98 -8.12
C VAL A 115 9.12 11.69 -9.45
N SER A 116 10.37 11.68 -9.91
CA SER A 116 10.71 12.06 -11.29
C SER A 116 11.46 10.88 -11.92
N PRO A 117 10.76 9.90 -12.51
CA PRO A 117 11.42 8.74 -13.08
C PRO A 117 12.32 9.18 -14.23
N THR A 118 13.57 8.70 -14.23
CA THR A 118 14.56 8.97 -15.29
C THR A 118 15.61 7.86 -15.26
N ASP A 119 16.10 7.49 -16.44
CA ASP A 119 17.19 6.51 -16.59
C ASP A 119 18.57 7.19 -16.57
N LEU A 120 18.60 8.53 -16.49
CA LEU A 120 19.84 9.33 -16.50
C LEU A 120 20.55 9.36 -15.15
N GLU A 121 19.85 9.01 -14.07
CA GLU A 121 20.34 9.09 -12.70
C GLU A 121 20.12 7.73 -12.01
N GLU A 122 21.13 7.24 -11.27
CA GLU A 122 21.00 6.00 -10.50
C GLU A 122 19.93 6.12 -9.40
N LYS A 123 19.78 7.31 -8.82
CA LYS A 123 18.86 7.62 -7.73
C LYS A 123 18.01 8.83 -8.11
N PRO A 124 16.97 8.63 -8.93
CA PRO A 124 16.11 9.72 -9.36
C PRO A 124 15.39 10.39 -8.19
N TYR A 125 14.84 11.58 -8.41
CA TYR A 125 14.07 12.31 -7.40
C TYR A 125 12.95 11.43 -6.80
N GLY A 126 12.88 11.37 -5.47
CA GLY A 126 11.94 10.52 -4.72
C GLY A 126 12.47 9.13 -4.37
N TYR A 127 13.65 8.73 -4.89
CA TYR A 127 14.24 7.41 -4.64
C TYR A 127 14.48 7.16 -3.16
N ASN A 128 15.14 8.10 -2.46
CA ASN A 128 15.50 7.91 -1.05
C ASN A 128 14.26 7.87 -0.17
N GLU A 129 13.27 8.71 -0.44
CA GLU A 129 12.01 8.77 0.29
C GLU A 129 11.20 7.46 0.13
N LEU A 130 11.12 6.93 -1.09
CA LEU A 130 10.43 5.67 -1.35
C LEU A 130 11.20 4.49 -0.72
N LYS A 131 12.53 4.50 -0.85
CA LYS A 131 13.40 3.50 -0.22
C LYS A 131 13.22 3.50 1.29
N GLU A 132 13.18 4.66 1.93
CA GLU A 132 12.94 4.80 3.37
C GLU A 132 11.59 4.18 3.75
N GLU A 133 10.51 4.48 3.04
CA GLU A 133 9.19 3.92 3.37
C GLU A 133 9.14 2.39 3.23
N ILE A 134 9.80 1.84 2.21
CA ILE A 134 9.93 0.38 2.03
C ILE A 134 10.80 -0.21 3.14
N CYS A 135 11.95 0.39 3.46
CA CYS A 135 12.83 -0.07 4.52
C CYS A 135 12.16 -0.02 5.90
N GLU A 136 11.38 1.01 6.20
CA GLU A 136 10.54 1.08 7.41
C GLU A 136 9.55 -0.09 7.45
N PHE A 137 8.81 -0.36 6.36
CA PHE A 137 7.90 -1.50 6.29
C PHE A 137 8.60 -2.85 6.52
N LEU A 138 9.81 -3.01 5.97
CA LEU A 138 10.61 -4.22 6.18
C LEU A 138 11.23 -4.29 7.58
N GLY A 139 11.56 -3.14 8.18
CA GLY A 139 12.32 -3.00 9.43
C GLY A 139 11.45 -3.01 10.69
N ASP A 140 10.22 -2.49 10.62
CA ASP A 140 9.24 -2.56 11.71
C ASP A 140 8.99 -4.03 12.13
N GLU A 141 9.15 -4.99 11.22
CA GLU A 141 9.05 -6.43 11.48
C GLU A 141 10.34 -7.08 12.01
N ILE A 142 11.48 -6.39 11.92
CA ILE A 142 12.77 -6.84 12.47
C ILE A 142 12.90 -6.40 13.94
N VAL A 143 12.35 -5.23 14.30
CA VAL A 143 12.49 -4.62 15.64
C VAL A 143 11.38 -5.04 16.62
N ASN A 144 10.20 -5.43 16.15
CA ASN A 144 9.06 -5.82 17.01
C ASN A 144 9.05 -7.32 17.42
N ASN A 145 10.21 -8.00 17.47
CA ASN A 145 10.36 -9.35 18.06
C ASN A 145 11.35 -9.36 19.21
#